data_AF-A0A5K3F8M5-F1
#
_entry.id   AF-A0A5K3F8M5-F1
#
_cell.length_a   1.000
_cell.length_b   1.000
_cell.length_c   1.000
_cell.angle_alpha   90.00
_cell.angle_beta   90.00
_cell.angle_gamma   90.00
#
_symmetry.space_group_name_H-M   'P 1'
#
loop_
_entity.id
_entity.type
_entity.pdbx_description
1 polymer ?
#
loop_
_entity_poly.entity_id
_entity_poly.type
_entity_poly.pdbx_seq_one_letter_code
_entity_poly.pdbx_strand_id
1 'polypeptide(L)'
;MKEEDRLAAVIKRIDKAVRIIPRGAFIRLPNDQIIRNKNYEGTDFSIVFTDLLGLTLAEASKLSSYLHFRDPVKYPHKPLEERIKLDKAVDFLNTIENDTPNGCWLIQHERGNTVVYLKSLLWLGYIFYLVPEKSVYGSLYVGCGDYNIDLPFML
;
A
#
# COMPACT_ATOMS: atom_id res chain seq x y z
N MET A 1 -26.46 -2.58 -20.75
CA MET A 1 -25.62 -2.44 -19.54
C MET A 1 -26.46 -1.69 -18.52
N LYS A 2 -26.67 -2.27 -17.33
CA LYS A 2 -27.42 -1.60 -16.27
C LYS A 2 -26.49 -0.72 -15.43
N GLU A 3 -27.08 0.21 -14.69
CA GLU A 3 -26.30 1.10 -13.83
C GLU A 3 -25.60 0.34 -12.69
N GLU A 4 -26.23 -0.70 -12.15
CA GLU A 4 -25.60 -1.58 -11.16
C GLU A 4 -24.31 -2.25 -11.68
N ASP A 5 -24.31 -2.70 -12.94
CA ASP A 5 -23.15 -3.33 -13.57
C ASP A 5 -22.02 -2.31 -13.79
N ARG A 6 -22.39 -1.11 -14.24
CA ARG A 6 -21.45 0.00 -14.45
C ARG A 6 -20.79 0.39 -13.13
N LEU A 7 -21.57 0.55 -12.06
CA LEU A 7 -21.07 0.89 -10.74
C LEU A 7 -20.15 -0.20 -10.17
N ALA A 8 -20.55 -1.47 -10.27
CA ALA A 8 -19.73 -2.59 -9.82
C ALA A 8 -18.37 -2.63 -10.56
N ALA A 9 -18.36 -2.34 -11.86
CA ALA A 9 -17.14 -2.25 -12.65
C ALA A 9 -16.23 -1.10 -12.21
N VAL A 10 -16.79 0.07 -11.88
CA VAL A 10 -16.06 1.22 -11.34
C VAL A 10 -15.45 0.90 -9.98
N ILE A 11 -16.23 0.33 -9.06
CA ILE A 11 -15.74 -0.08 -7.73
C ILE A 11 -14.58 -1.08 -7.88
N LYS A 12 -14.74 -2.09 -8.74
CA LYS A 12 -13.68 -3.08 -9.01
C LYS A 12 -12.42 -2.43 -9.58
N ARG A 13 -12.56 -1.42 -10.45
CA ARG A 13 -11.44 -0.69 -11.04
C ARG A 13 -10.71 0.16 -9.99
N ILE A 14 -11.44 0.82 -9.09
CA ILE A 14 -10.88 1.57 -7.96
C ILE A 14 -10.14 0.62 -7.03
N ASP A 15 -10.80 -0.44 -6.54
CA ASP A 15 -10.20 -1.40 -5.60
C ASP A 15 -8.91 -2.00 -6.18
N LYS A 16 -8.93 -2.40 -7.45
CA LYS A 16 -7.72 -2.90 -8.14
C LYS A 16 -6.63 -1.83 -8.29
N ALA A 17 -6.94 -0.55 -8.30
CA ALA A 17 -5.95 0.50 -8.52
C ALA A 17 -5.35 1.05 -7.22
N VAL A 18 -6.12 1.13 -6.13
CA VAL A 18 -5.70 1.86 -4.93
C VAL A 18 -5.74 1.05 -3.63
N ARG A 19 -6.28 -0.18 -3.63
CA ARG A 19 -6.30 -0.97 -2.40
C ARG A 19 -4.88 -1.35 -2.00
N ILE A 20 -4.40 -0.74 -0.91
CA ILE A 20 -3.03 -0.93 -0.41
C ILE A 20 -3.03 -1.43 1.04
N ILE A 21 -1.91 -2.01 1.43
CA ILE A 21 -1.58 -2.42 2.79
C ILE A 21 -0.16 -1.97 3.14
N PRO A 22 0.16 -1.78 4.43
CA PRO A 22 1.54 -1.56 4.83
C PRO A 22 2.34 -2.87 4.74
N ARG A 23 3.62 -2.76 4.40
CA ARG A 23 4.59 -3.87 4.40
C ARG A 23 4.62 -4.52 5.78
N GLY A 24 4.64 -5.85 5.83
CA GLY A 24 4.62 -6.62 7.08
C GLY A 24 3.23 -6.92 7.65
N ALA A 25 2.15 -6.26 7.19
CA ALA A 25 0.80 -6.52 7.71
C ALA A 25 0.22 -7.89 7.32
N PHE A 26 0.70 -8.45 6.21
CA PHE A 26 0.37 -9.78 5.75
C PHE A 26 1.65 -10.53 5.41
N ILE A 27 1.60 -11.85 5.59
CA ILE A 27 2.70 -12.75 5.26
C ILE A 27 2.20 -13.90 4.38
N ARG A 28 3.03 -14.30 3.43
CA ARG A 28 2.83 -15.48 2.58
C ARG A 28 3.57 -16.66 3.19
N LEU A 29 2.83 -17.69 3.54
CA LEU A 29 3.35 -18.95 4.05
C LEU A 29 3.96 -19.81 2.91
N PRO A 30 4.80 -20.81 3.23
CA PRO A 30 5.36 -21.73 2.22
C PRO A 30 4.32 -22.52 1.42
N ASN A 31 3.10 -22.66 1.95
CA ASN A 31 1.96 -23.28 1.26
C ASN A 31 1.14 -22.27 0.43
N ASP A 32 1.69 -21.09 0.16
CA ASP A 32 1.09 -19.97 -0.57
C ASP A 32 -0.16 -19.33 0.08
N GLN A 33 -0.49 -19.70 1.31
CA GLN A 33 -1.55 -19.02 2.05
C GLN A 33 -1.08 -17.65 2.53
N ILE A 34 -1.92 -16.63 2.30
CA ILE A 34 -1.70 -15.27 2.78
C ILE A 34 -2.48 -15.11 4.09
N ILE A 35 -1.78 -14.85 5.19
CA ILE A 35 -2.37 -14.64 6.50
C ILE A 35 -2.04 -13.24 7.03
N ARG A 36 -2.91 -12.69 7.87
CA ARG A 36 -2.59 -11.47 8.62
C ARG A 36 -1.45 -11.76 9.60
N ASN A 37 -0.48 -10.88 9.63
CA ASN A 37 0.62 -10.98 10.58
C ASN A 37 0.14 -10.51 11.96
N LYS A 38 0.01 -11.45 12.90
CA LYS A 38 -0.39 -11.15 14.29
C LYS A 38 0.65 -10.35 15.06
N ASN A 39 1.90 -10.37 14.59
CA ASN A 39 3.01 -9.62 15.18
C ASN A 39 3.15 -8.22 14.58
N TYR A 40 2.20 -7.78 13.74
CA TYR A 40 2.14 -6.42 13.23
C TYR A 40 1.67 -5.43 14.32
N GLU A 41 2.33 -5.44 15.47
CA GLU A 41 2.20 -4.47 16.55
C GLU A 41 3.61 -3.91 16.77
N GLY A 42 3.76 -2.58 16.75
CA GLY A 42 5.05 -1.97 17.03
C GLY A 42 5.31 -2.06 18.53
N THR A 43 6.27 -2.89 18.91
CA THR A 43 6.87 -2.78 20.23
C THR A 43 8.04 -1.81 20.13
N ASP A 44 8.00 -0.76 20.94
CA ASP A 44 9.12 0.15 21.23
C ASP A 44 10.27 -0.61 21.91
N PHE A 45 10.87 -1.62 21.29
CA PHE A 45 12.20 -2.12 21.65
C PHE A 45 12.67 -3.22 20.69
N SER A 46 13.94 -3.11 20.28
CA SER A 46 14.81 -4.17 19.74
C SER A 46 14.86 -4.38 18.20
N ILE A 47 15.62 -3.49 17.55
CA ILE A 47 16.77 -3.61 16.61
C ILE A 47 17.07 -4.95 15.86
N VAL A 48 16.26 -6.02 15.88
CA VAL A 48 16.66 -7.30 15.25
C VAL A 48 15.61 -8.02 14.39
N PHE A 49 14.32 -7.65 14.44
CA PHE A 49 13.28 -8.24 13.57
C PHE A 49 12.24 -7.22 13.08
N THR A 50 12.68 -6.10 12.48
CA THR A 50 11.83 -4.95 12.11
C THR A 50 10.81 -5.22 11.01
N ASP A 51 11.08 -6.14 10.07
CA ASP A 51 10.25 -6.33 8.87
C ASP A 51 8.86 -6.95 9.12
N LEU A 52 8.64 -7.46 10.34
CA LEU A 52 7.38 -8.08 10.76
C LEU A 52 6.58 -7.24 11.77
N LEU A 53 7.14 -6.13 12.25
CA LEU A 53 6.48 -5.25 13.22
C LEU A 53 5.77 -4.10 12.50
N GLY A 54 5.00 -3.31 13.25
CA GLY A 54 4.40 -2.07 12.72
C GLY A 54 5.47 -1.16 12.11
N LEU A 55 5.13 -0.44 11.03
CA LEU A 55 6.07 0.47 10.38
C LEU A 55 6.49 1.59 11.33
N THR A 56 7.80 1.85 11.41
CA THR A 56 8.32 3.04 12.08
C THR A 56 7.88 4.30 11.35
N LEU A 57 7.94 5.46 12.00
CA LEU A 57 7.62 6.74 11.34
C LEU A 57 8.46 6.96 10.07
N ALA A 58 9.76 6.65 10.11
CA ALA A 58 10.67 6.82 8.98
C ALA A 58 10.34 5.88 7.80
N GLU A 59 9.87 4.67 8.08
CA GLU A 59 9.40 3.74 7.04
C GLU A 59 8.03 4.15 6.50
N ALA A 60 7.13 4.62 7.36
CA ALA A 60 5.80 5.09 6.98
C ALA A 60 5.86 6.29 6.02
N SER A 61 6.95 7.07 6.04
CA SER A 61 7.23 8.15 5.07
C SER A 61 7.70 7.68 3.70
N LYS A 62 7.86 6.37 3.46
CA LYS A 62 8.37 5.83 2.19
C LYS A 62 7.27 5.11 1.42
N LEU A 63 7.13 5.42 0.12
CA LEU A 63 6.20 4.71 -0.77
C LEU A 63 6.54 3.21 -0.88
N SER A 64 7.82 2.85 -0.76
CA SER A 64 8.27 1.45 -0.78
C SER A 64 7.69 0.59 0.33
N SER A 65 7.24 1.20 1.43
CA SER A 65 6.62 0.54 2.58
C SER A 65 5.15 0.16 2.37
N TYR A 66 4.55 0.47 1.23
CA TYR A 66 3.15 0.19 0.94
C TYR A 66 3.02 -0.69 -0.31
N LEU A 67 2.14 -1.68 -0.22
CA LEU A 67 1.98 -2.73 -1.22
C LEU A 67 0.53 -2.77 -1.71
N HIS A 68 0.34 -2.98 -3.01
CA HIS A 68 -0.96 -3.24 -3.62
C HIS A 68 -1.53 -4.57 -3.13
N PHE A 69 -2.72 -4.56 -2.53
CA PHE A 69 -3.39 -5.75 -2.01
C PHE A 69 -4.31 -6.40 -3.04
N ARG A 70 -3.68 -6.94 -4.08
CA ARG A 70 -4.30 -7.62 -5.22
C ARG A 70 -3.28 -8.58 -5.83
N ASP A 71 -3.72 -9.39 -6.78
CA ASP A 71 -2.79 -10.23 -7.54
C ASP A 71 -1.70 -9.37 -8.20
N PRO A 72 -0.42 -9.73 -8.02
CA PRO A 72 0.68 -8.95 -8.57
C PRO A 72 0.61 -8.93 -10.10
N VAL A 73 0.59 -7.73 -10.68
CA VAL A 73 0.44 -7.54 -12.14
C VAL A 73 1.72 -7.92 -12.88
N LYS A 74 2.86 -7.73 -12.22
CA LYS A 74 4.18 -8.14 -12.71
C LYS A 74 4.87 -8.82 -11.53
N TYR A 75 5.37 -10.04 -11.74
CA TYR A 75 6.39 -10.55 -10.83
C TYR A 75 7.59 -9.61 -10.92
N PRO A 76 8.16 -9.18 -9.79
CA PRO A 76 9.36 -8.37 -9.82
C PRO A 76 10.48 -9.20 -10.47
N HIS A 77 10.67 -9.03 -11.78
CA HIS A 77 11.97 -9.19 -12.41
C HIS A 77 12.86 -8.02 -11.99
N LYS A 78 13.01 -7.88 -10.67
CA LYS A 78 14.02 -7.03 -10.06
C LYS A 78 15.39 -7.66 -10.32
N PRO A 79 16.44 -6.85 -10.52
CA PRO A 79 17.80 -7.34 -10.65
C PRO A 79 18.18 -8.19 -9.42
N LEU A 80 19.15 -9.10 -9.58
CA LEU A 80 19.53 -10.07 -8.54
C LEU A 80 19.86 -9.40 -7.21
N GLU A 81 20.50 -8.24 -7.26
CA GLU A 81 20.89 -7.42 -6.11
C GLU A 81 19.70 -6.97 -5.25
N GLU A 82 18.61 -6.56 -5.89
CA GLU A 82 17.38 -6.19 -5.19
C GLU A 82 16.67 -7.43 -4.63
N ARG A 83 16.70 -8.55 -5.36
CA ARG A 83 16.08 -9.81 -4.90
C ARG A 83 16.70 -10.35 -3.61
N ILE A 84 17.99 -10.12 -3.39
CA ILE A 84 18.69 -10.56 -2.18
C ILE A 84 18.17 -9.83 -0.94
N LYS A 85 17.68 -8.59 -1.10
CA LYS A 85 17.17 -7.75 0.00
C LYS A 85 15.70 -8.00 0.32
N LEU A 86 14.97 -8.76 -0.51
CA LEU A 86 13.53 -8.98 -0.33
C LEU A 86 13.29 -10.23 0.53
N ASP A 87 12.42 -10.08 1.54
CA ASP A 87 11.88 -11.22 2.25
C ASP A 87 10.71 -11.78 1.45
N LYS A 88 10.82 -13.01 0.94
CA LYS A 88 9.76 -13.65 0.13
C LYS A 88 8.44 -13.80 0.88
N ALA A 89 8.47 -13.88 2.22
CA ALA A 89 7.27 -13.99 3.03
C ALA A 89 6.54 -12.64 3.15
N VAL A 90 7.26 -11.51 3.12
CA VAL A 90 6.71 -10.17 3.32
C VAL A 90 6.54 -9.41 1.99
N ASP A 91 7.54 -9.48 1.13
CA ASP A 91 7.66 -8.75 -0.13
C ASP A 91 7.10 -9.54 -1.33
N PHE A 92 5.93 -10.16 -1.15
CA PHE A 92 5.27 -10.98 -2.17
C PHE A 92 4.32 -10.17 -3.08
N LEU A 93 4.06 -8.90 -2.78
CA LEU A 93 3.17 -8.00 -3.52
C LEU A 93 3.94 -6.87 -4.21
N ASN A 94 3.26 -6.14 -5.10
CA ASN A 94 3.86 -5.00 -5.79
C ASN A 94 3.82 -3.73 -4.92
N THR A 95 4.96 -3.05 -4.80
CA THR A 95 5.04 -1.73 -4.14
C THR A 95 4.38 -0.63 -4.99
N ILE A 96 3.79 0.36 -4.32
CA ILE A 96 3.21 1.55 -4.95
C ILE A 96 4.27 2.56 -5.43
N GLU A 97 5.51 2.44 -4.97
CA GLU A 97 6.63 3.31 -5.40
C GLU A 97 6.85 3.27 -6.92
N ASN A 98 6.56 2.12 -7.54
CA ASN A 98 6.74 1.90 -8.97
C ASN A 98 5.47 2.17 -9.79
N ASP A 99 4.45 2.80 -9.19
CA ASP A 99 3.23 3.15 -9.92
C ASP A 99 3.50 4.26 -10.93
N THR A 100 2.77 4.23 -12.04
CA THR A 100 2.89 5.19 -13.13
C THR A 100 1.66 6.09 -13.18
N PRO A 101 1.81 7.42 -13.31
CA PRO A 101 3.06 8.17 -13.37
C PRO A 101 3.80 8.22 -12.02
N ASN A 102 5.12 8.39 -12.05
CA ASN A 102 5.91 8.60 -10.83
C ASN A 102 5.37 9.83 -10.09
N GLY A 103 5.16 9.72 -8.77
CA GLY A 103 4.57 10.80 -7.99
C GLY A 103 3.03 10.80 -7.95
N CYS A 104 2.37 9.74 -8.42
CA CYS A 104 0.91 9.61 -8.35
C CYS A 104 0.33 9.34 -6.96
N TRP A 105 1.19 9.26 -5.94
CA TRP A 105 0.85 9.09 -4.54
C TRP A 105 1.40 10.24 -3.72
N LEU A 106 0.58 10.74 -2.80
CA LEU A 106 0.96 11.76 -1.83
C LEU A 106 0.99 11.16 -0.43
N ILE A 107 2.12 11.32 0.27
CA ILE A 107 2.24 11.02 1.70
C ILE A 107 2.07 12.32 2.48
N GLN A 108 1.24 12.32 3.51
CA GLN A 108 0.97 13.46 4.36
C GLN A 108 1.03 13.04 5.83
N HIS A 109 1.78 13.79 6.64
CA HIS A 109 1.86 13.58 8.07
C HIS A 109 0.91 14.52 8.80
N GLU A 110 0.16 14.00 9.75
CA GLU A 110 -0.85 14.76 10.50
C GLU A 110 -0.71 14.53 12.00
N ARG A 111 -1.29 15.45 12.80
CA ARG A 111 -1.32 15.38 14.27
C ARG A 111 0.08 15.18 14.88
N GLY A 112 1.06 15.97 14.46
CA GLY A 112 2.44 15.87 14.94
C GLY A 112 3.07 14.50 14.64
N ASN A 113 2.90 14.01 13.41
CA ASN A 113 3.42 12.72 12.92
C ASN A 113 2.81 11.46 13.57
N THR A 114 1.70 11.60 14.31
CA THR A 114 1.01 10.46 14.91
C THR A 114 0.22 9.65 13.88
N VAL A 115 -0.19 10.27 12.78
CA VAL A 115 -0.94 9.61 11.70
C VAL A 115 -0.31 9.96 10.36
N VAL A 116 -0.13 8.94 9.52
CA VAL A 116 0.31 9.09 8.14
C VAL A 116 -0.86 8.80 7.22
N TYR A 117 -1.12 9.72 6.30
CA TYR A 117 -2.10 9.56 5.24
C TYR A 117 -1.40 9.33 3.90
N LEU A 118 -1.97 8.42 3.11
CA LEU A 118 -1.63 8.22 1.72
C LEU A 118 -2.84 8.56 0.86
N LYS A 119 -2.64 9.38 -0.16
CA LYS A 119 -3.69 9.81 -1.09
C LYS A 119 -3.30 9.42 -2.51
N SER A 120 -4.25 8.90 -3.27
CA SER A 120 -4.06 8.68 -4.69
C SER A 120 -4.38 9.97 -5.45
N LEU A 121 -3.47 10.40 -6.32
CA LEU A 121 -3.70 11.53 -7.24
C LEU A 121 -4.38 11.09 -8.53
N LEU A 122 -4.36 9.78 -8.84
CA LEU A 122 -5.09 9.17 -9.95
C LEU A 122 -6.56 8.93 -9.61
N TRP A 123 -6.86 8.56 -8.37
CA TRP A 123 -8.22 8.35 -7.87
C TRP A 123 -8.50 9.32 -6.74
N LEU A 124 -8.86 10.55 -7.12
CA LEU A 124 -9.24 11.58 -6.16
C LEU A 124 -10.38 11.10 -5.28
N GLY A 125 -10.20 11.25 -3.96
CA GLY A 125 -11.12 10.73 -2.95
C GLY A 125 -10.64 9.47 -2.24
N TYR A 126 -9.58 8.80 -2.74
CA TYR A 126 -8.94 7.71 -2.00
C TYR A 126 -8.02 8.24 -0.89
N ILE A 127 -8.23 7.75 0.33
CA ILE A 127 -7.37 8.01 1.49
C ILE A 127 -7.08 6.68 2.20
N PHE A 128 -5.80 6.39 2.37
CA PHE A 128 -5.30 5.38 3.29
C PHE A 128 -4.75 6.08 4.53
N TYR A 129 -4.95 5.51 5.71
CA TYR A 129 -4.38 6.02 6.96
C TYR A 129 -3.64 4.90 7.69
N LEU A 130 -2.58 5.27 8.40
CA LEU A 130 -1.78 4.40 9.26
C LEU A 130 -1.37 5.18 10.50
N VAL A 131 -1.45 4.52 11.65
CA VAL A 131 -0.78 4.96 12.87
C VAL A 131 0.54 4.18 12.95
N PRO A 132 1.71 4.85 12.81
CA PRO A 132 3.01 4.19 12.92
C PRO A 132 3.13 3.41 14.23
N GLU A 133 3.92 2.34 14.21
CA GLU A 133 4.17 1.46 15.36
C GLU A 133 2.91 0.81 15.96
N LYS A 134 1.76 0.87 15.27
CA LYS A 134 0.52 0.22 15.71
C LYS A 134 -0.12 -0.58 14.59
N SER A 135 -0.92 -1.58 14.98
CA SER A 135 -1.75 -2.37 14.05
C SER A 135 -3.01 -1.62 13.60
N VAL A 136 -2.93 -0.30 13.44
CA VAL A 136 -4.09 0.56 13.17
C VAL A 136 -3.88 1.24 11.83
N TYR A 137 -4.52 0.69 10.81
CA TYR A 137 -4.55 1.25 9.46
C TYR A 137 -5.87 0.92 8.78
N GLY A 138 -6.16 1.63 7.70
CA GLY A 138 -7.35 1.41 6.90
C GLY A 138 -7.37 2.31 5.68
N SER A 139 -8.39 2.13 4.85
CA SER A 139 -8.61 3.03 3.73
C SER A 139 -10.08 3.24 3.44
N LEU A 140 -10.36 4.35 2.78
CA LEU A 140 -11.69 4.76 2.38
C LEU A 140 -11.59 5.46 1.03
N TYR A 141 -12.60 5.24 0.19
CA TYR A 141 -12.82 6.03 -1.02
C TYR A 141 -14.12 6.82 -0.87
N VAL A 142 -14.05 8.14 -1.02
CA VAL A 142 -15.21 9.03 -1.12
C VAL A 142 -15.00 9.96 -2.31
N GLY A 143 -15.71 9.72 -3.41
CA GLY A 143 -15.56 10.49 -4.64
C GLY A 143 -16.54 10.08 -5.73
N CYS A 144 -16.42 10.69 -6.90
CA CYS A 144 -17.33 10.49 -8.04
C CYS A 144 -17.01 9.26 -8.90
N GLY A 145 -15.91 8.56 -8.62
CA GLY A 145 -15.47 7.41 -9.42
C GLY A 145 -14.73 7.80 -10.70
N ASP A 146 -14.20 9.02 -10.75
CA ASP A 146 -13.45 9.54 -11.90
C ASP A 146 -11.95 9.28 -11.76
N TYR A 147 -11.36 8.75 -12.84
CA TYR A 147 -9.92 8.55 -12.96
C TYR A 147 -9.28 9.82 -13.53
N ASN A 148 -8.28 10.36 -12.85
CA ASN A 148 -7.55 11.54 -13.28
C ASN A 148 -6.56 11.18 -14.40
N ILE A 149 -7.05 11.22 -15.64
CA ILE A 149 -6.25 10.94 -16.84
C ILE A 149 -5.20 12.03 -17.12
N ASP A 150 -5.42 13.24 -16.61
CA ASP A 150 -4.57 14.40 -16.88
C ASP A 150 -3.36 14.49 -15.95
N LEU A 151 -3.30 13.66 -14.91
CA LEU A 151 -2.20 13.66 -13.92
C LEU A 151 -0.80 13.65 -14.56
N PRO A 152 -0.50 12.86 -15.61
CA PRO A 152 0.83 12.87 -16.23
C PRO A 152 1.25 14.22 -16.84
N PHE A 153 0.29 15.11 -17.15
CA PHE A 153 0.57 16.46 -17.66
C PHE A 153 0.62 17.51 -16.54
N MET A 154 0.20 17.15 -15.32
CA MET A 154 0.21 18.02 -14.14
C MET A 154 1.48 17.87 -13.29
N LEU A 155 2.21 16.75 -13.45
CA LEU A 155 3.43 16.40 -12.72
C LEU A 155 4.69 16.83 -13.46
#